data_AF-A0A2V7RYV0-F1
#
_entry.id   AF-A0A2V7RYV0-F1
#
_cell.length_a   1.000
_cell.length_b   1.000
_cell.length_c   1.000
_cell.angle_alpha   90.00
_cell.angle_beta   90.00
_cell.angle_gamma   90.00
#
_symmetry.space_group_name_H-M   'P 1'
#
loop_
_entity.id
_entity.type
_entity.pdbx_description
1 polymer ?
#
loop_
_entity_poly.entity_id
_entity_poly.type
_entity_poly.pdbx_seq_one_letter_code
_entity_poly.pdbx_strand_id
1 'polypeptide(L)' 'MCFALDGGVWLHRHTLRGQPMAHLVSADKERLLAMGRELDLHPAWLQHKPLKDPRTGRRVPAWHWDVWEDVKKRREKET' A
#
# COMPACT_ATOMS: atom_id res chain seq x y z
N MET A 1 -5.39 -8.33 -6.09
CA MET A 1 -3.99 -8.56 -6.53
C MET A 1 -3.78 -8.33 -8.03
N CYS A 2 -4.42 -9.06 -8.97
CA CYS A 2 -4.18 -8.85 -10.41
C CYS A 2 -4.43 -7.39 -10.87
N PHE A 3 -5.50 -6.77 -10.40
CA PHE A 3 -5.76 -5.34 -10.66
C PHE A 3 -4.58 -4.43 -10.27
N ALA A 4 -3.91 -4.71 -9.15
CA ALA A 4 -2.72 -3.96 -8.73
C ALA A 4 -1.51 -4.23 -9.63
N LEU A 5 -1.36 -5.48 -10.09
CA LEU A 5 -0.30 -5.89 -11.03
C LEU A 5 -0.47 -5.26 -12.40
N ASP A 6 -1.71 -5.00 -12.81
CA ASP A 6 -2.04 -4.35 -14.08
C ASP A 6 -1.99 -2.81 -14.00
N GLY A 7 -1.37 -2.29 -12.93
CA GLY A 7 -1.16 -0.85 -12.72
C GLY A 7 -2.31 -0.15 -12.00
N GLY A 8 -3.35 -0.86 -11.56
CA GLY A 8 -4.39 -0.31 -10.68
C GLY A 8 -3.89 -0.08 -9.25
N VAL A 9 -4.66 0.66 -8.46
CA VAL A 9 -4.45 0.77 -7.01
C VAL A 9 -5.47 -0.10 -6.30
N TRP A 10 -4.99 -1.09 -5.56
CA TRP A 10 -5.85 -2.02 -4.84
C TRP A 10 -5.80 -1.76 -3.33
N LEU A 11 -6.97 -1.51 -2.75
CA LEU A 11 -7.16 -1.43 -1.30
C LEU A 11 -7.63 -2.79 -0.77
N HIS A 12 -6.84 -3.38 0.12
CA HIS A 12 -7.16 -4.64 0.77
C HIS A 12 -7.27 -4.44 2.28
N ARG A 13 -8.49 -4.52 2.82
CA ARG A 13 -8.76 -4.38 4.26
C ARG A 13 -8.60 -5.72 4.98
N HIS A 14 -8.01 -5.71 6.17
CA HIS A 14 -7.98 -6.85 7.07
C HIS A 14 -7.86 -6.42 8.53
N THR A 15 -7.95 -7.38 9.45
CA THR A 15 -7.69 -7.16 10.88
C THR A 15 -6.35 -7.79 11.24
N LEU A 16 -5.43 -6.99 11.79
CA LEU A 16 -4.13 -7.45 12.26
C LEU A 16 -4.03 -7.23 13.78
N ARG A 17 -3.81 -8.31 14.53
CA ARG A 17 -3.71 -8.26 16.01
C ARG A 17 -4.91 -7.57 16.67
N GLY A 18 -6.11 -7.79 16.15
CA GLY A 18 -7.35 -7.16 16.65
C GLY A 18 -7.57 -5.71 16.21
N GLN A 19 -6.66 -5.13 15.42
CA GLN A 19 -6.79 -3.75 14.92
C GLN A 19 -7.14 -3.73 13.43
N PRO A 20 -8.09 -2.89 12.98
CA PRO A 20 -8.37 -2.70 11.56
C PRO A 20 -7.18 -2.07 10.83
N MET A 21 -6.85 -2.62 9.66
CA MET A 21 -5.76 -2.13 8.82
C MET A 21 -6.05 -2.41 7.35
N ALA A 22 -5.55 -1.56 6.45
CA ALA A 22 -5.64 -1.78 5.02
C ALA A 22 -4.26 -1.70 4.35
N HIS A 23 -4.01 -2.59 3.40
CA HIS A 23 -2.91 -2.44 2.46
C HIS A 23 -3.39 -1.66 1.24
N LEU A 24 -2.68 -0.59 0.89
CA LEU A 24 -2.84 0.10 -0.38
C LEU A 24 -1.68 -0.29 -1.30
N VAL A 25 -1.98 -0.91 -2.44
CA VAL A 25 -0.98 -1.67 -3.22
C VAL A 25 -1.07 -1.38 -4.72
N SER A 26 0.08 -1.24 -5.38
CA SER A 26 0.18 -1.19 -6.85
C SER A 26 1.55 -1.67 -7.34
N ALA A 27 1.59 -2.21 -8.56
CA ALA A 27 2.82 -2.38 -9.34
C ALA A 27 3.22 -1.11 -10.12
N ASP A 28 2.37 -0.08 -10.13
CA ASP A 28 2.69 1.26 -10.62
C ASP A 28 3.02 2.17 -9.43
N LYS A 29 4.32 2.41 -9.22
CA LYS A 29 4.81 3.22 -8.09
C LYS A 29 4.29 4.66 -8.17
N GLU A 30 4.27 5.24 -9.35
CA GLU A 30 3.95 6.66 -9.54
C GLU A 30 2.47 6.91 -9.29
N ARG A 31 1.61 6.02 -9.81
CA ARG A 31 0.16 6.07 -9.51
C ARG A 31 -0.12 5.86 -8.04
N LEU A 32 0.57 4.94 -7.38
CA LEU A 32 0.41 4.75 -5.94
C LEU A 32 0.86 6.00 -5.17
N LEU A 33 2.00 6.61 -5.53
CA LEU A 33 2.45 7.87 -4.93
C LEU A 33 1.44 9.03 -5.14
N ALA A 34 0.81 9.11 -6.31
CA ALA A 34 -0.22 10.10 -6.58
C ALA A 34 -1.44 9.90 -5.66
N MET A 35 -1.95 8.66 -5.55
CA MET A 35 -3.02 8.33 -4.61
C MET A 35 -2.63 8.60 -3.16
N GLY A 36 -1.38 8.32 -2.79
CA GLY A 36 -0.87 8.63 -1.45
C GLY A 36 -0.92 10.12 -1.12
N ARG A 37 -0.63 11.01 -2.07
CA ARG A 37 -0.80 12.45 -1.86
C ARG A 37 -2.26 12.83 -1.59
N GLU A 38 -3.21 12.26 -2.33
CA GLU A 38 -4.64 12.53 -2.13
C GLU A 38 -5.14 12.02 -0.77
N LEU A 39 -4.54 10.94 -0.27
CA LEU A 39 -4.83 10.33 1.03
C LEU A 39 -3.90 10.81 2.17
N ASP A 40 -3.04 11.79 1.90
CA ASP A 40 -2.11 12.38 2.86
C ASP A 40 -1.18 11.34 3.54
N LEU A 41 -0.71 10.37 2.76
CA LEU A 41 0.23 9.30 3.14
C LEU A 41 1.67 9.72 2.83
N HIS A 42 2.55 9.61 3.82
CA HIS A 42 3.94 10.01 3.65
C HIS A 42 4.73 9.04 2.74
N PRO A 43 5.44 9.51 1.69
CA PRO A 43 6.21 8.66 0.78
C PRO A 43 7.27 7.80 1.46
N ALA A 44 7.88 8.28 2.55
CA ALA A 44 8.89 7.53 3.29
C ALA A 44 8.34 6.25 3.97
N TRP A 45 7.03 6.13 4.14
CA TRP A 45 6.39 4.92 4.68
C TRP A 45 6.10 3.87 3.61
N LEU A 46 6.37 4.18 2.33
CA LEU A 46 6.11 3.29 1.21
C LEU A 46 7.11 2.13 1.21
N GLN A 47 6.59 0.91 1.19
CA GLN A 47 7.41 -0.30 1.25
C GLN A 47 7.50 -0.95 -0.13
N HIS A 48 8.70 -1.36 -0.55
CA HIS A 48 8.87 -2.20 -1.74
C HIS A 48 8.78 -3.67 -1.35
N LYS A 49 7.76 -4.37 -1.86
CA LYS A 49 7.52 -5.80 -1.62
C LYS A 49 6.97 -6.44 -2.90
N PRO A 50 7.78 -7.17 -3.68
CA PRO A 50 7.32 -7.78 -4.91
C PRO A 50 6.17 -8.77 -4.70
N LEU A 51 5.14 -8.68 -5.55
CA LEU A 51 4.00 -9.60 -5.56
C LEU A 51 4.26 -10.76 -6.52
N LYS A 52 3.79 -11.96 -6.17
CA LYS A 52 3.79 -13.11 -7.09
C LYS A 52 2.56 -13.01 -8.01
N ASP A 53 2.79 -12.89 -9.30
CA ASP A 53 1.73 -12.90 -10.29
C ASP A 53 1.14 -14.33 -10.39
N PRO A 54 -0.16 -14.53 -10.10
CA PRO A 54 -0.77 -15.85 -10.13
C PRO A 54 -0.93 -16.40 -11.54
N ARG A 55 -0.87 -15.53 -12.56
CA ARG A 55 -0.99 -15.90 -13.98
C ARG A 55 0.29 -16.51 -14.53
N THR A 56 1.44 -16.10 -14.01
CA THR A 56 2.76 -16.47 -14.54
C THR A 56 3.71 -17.09 -13.51
N GLY A 57 3.38 -17.01 -12.22
CA GLY A 57 4.24 -17.42 -11.11
C GLY A 57 5.43 -16.50 -10.83
N ARG A 58 5.67 -15.47 -11.67
CA ARG A 58 6.81 -14.54 -11.54
C ARG A 58 6.57 -13.51 -10.44
N ARG A 59 7.65 -13.03 -9.82
CA ARG A 59 7.58 -11.87 -8.92
C ARG A 59 7.67 -10.58 -9.71
N VAL A 60 6.73 -9.67 -9.49
CA VAL A 60 6.64 -8.35 -10.12
C VAL A 60 6.90 -7.29 -9.05
N PRO A 61 7.72 -6.26 -9.32
CA PRO A 61 7.90 -5.13 -8.40
C PRO A 61 6.55 -4.53 -8.01
N ALA A 62 6.38 -4.26 -6.71
CA ALA A 62 5.16 -3.67 -6.18
C ALA A 62 5.45 -2.90 -4.89
N TRP A 63 4.62 -1.90 -4.63
CA TRP A 63 4.75 -1.00 -3.51
C TRP A 63 3.49 -0.99 -2.65
N HIS A 64 3.66 -0.77 -1.36
CA HIS A 64 2.63 -0.97 -0.35
C HIS A 64 2.69 0.14 0.70
N TRP A 65 1.52 0.64 1.11
CA TRP A 65 1.36 1.26 2.43
C TRP A 65 0.50 0.39 3.32
N ASP A 66 0.90 0.30 4.59
CA ASP A 66 0.10 -0.28 5.66
C ASP A 66 -0.62 0.87 6.37
N VAL A 67 -1.92 0.98 6.13
CA VAL A 67 -2.77 2.08 6.60
C VAL A 67 -3.61 1.59 7.78
N TRP A 68 -3.29 2.09 8.96
CA TRP A 68 -3.98 1.78 10.21
C TRP A 68 -5.01 2.87 10.53
N GLU A 69 -6.09 2.55 11.24
CA GLU A 69 -7.04 3.59 11.71
C GLU A 69 -6.35 4.65 12.59
N ASP A 70 -5.29 4.26 13.31
CA ASP A 70 -4.49 5.13 14.18
C ASP A 70 -3.39 5.93 13.45
N VAL A 71 -3.35 5.98 12.11
CA VAL A 71 -2.32 6.75 11.35
C VAL A 71 -2.28 8.23 11.79
N LYS A 72 -3.37 8.77 12.34
CA LYS A 72 -3.42 10.08 13.00
C LYS A 72 -2.35 10.26 14.10
N LYS A 73 -2.04 9.23 14.90
CA LYS A 73 -1.12 9.32 16.06
C LYS A 73 0.36 9.29 15.70
N ARG A 74 0.75 8.82 14.50
CA ARG A 74 2.17 8.89 14.07
C ARG A 74 2.58 10.30 13.66
N ARG A 75 1.63 11.13 13.23
CA ARG A 75 1.84 12.53 12.82
C ARG A 75 2.30 13.42 13.97
N GLU A 76 1.78 13.18 15.18
CA GLU A 76 2.06 14.00 16.37
C GLU A 76 3.46 13.77 16.97
N LYS A 77 4.19 12.73 16.54
CA LYS A 77 5.53 12.42 17.07
C LYS A 77 6.68 12.93 16.20
N GLU A 78 6.40 13.47 15.02
CA GLU A 78 7.42 13.96 14.08
C GLU A 78 7.40 15.49 13.92
N THR A 79 6.66 16.22 14.78
CA THR A 79 6.61 17.70 14.83
C THR A 79 7.20 18.21 16.15
#